data_AF-R6U940-F1
#
_entry.id   AF-R6U940-F1
#
_cell.length_a   1.000
_cell.length_b   1.000
_cell.length_c   1.000
_cell.angle_alpha   90.00
_cell.angle_beta   90.00
_cell.angle_gamma   90.00
#
_symmetry.space_group_name_H-M   'P 1'
#
loop_
_entity.id
_entity.type
_entity.pdbx_description
1 polymer ?
#
loop_
_entity_poly.entity_id
_entity_poly.type
_entity_poly.pdbx_seq_one_letter_code
_entity_poly.pdbx_strand_id
1 'polypeptide(L)'
;MKVEYLNSDKLNDSGVGQYQKLKTTMSLNKITYKKLDIIASLLEVKSRNTALENAINFYFSYLTNTFNQEYLCDVYGNKMASEIKILSDRLAKLQFKNAVEIDMLTRIVANDLEMGKETYDKLRKAAIDCVKTSNGTINLYDAANSQY
;
A
#
# COMPACT_ATOMS: atom_id res chain seq x y z
N MET A 1 31.29 -5.20 32.74
CA MET A 1 32.07 -4.07 32.17
C MET A 1 31.21 -2.82 32.31
N LYS A 2 31.57 -1.87 33.18
CA LYS A 2 30.83 -0.59 33.29
C LYS A 2 31.21 0.22 32.06
N VAL A 3 30.25 0.46 31.17
CA VAL A 3 30.44 1.34 30.02
C VAL A 3 30.27 2.77 30.54
N GLU A 4 31.36 3.53 30.60
CA GLU A 4 31.28 4.98 30.87
C GLU A 4 30.79 5.68 29.61
N TYR A 5 29.59 6.27 29.71
CA TYR A 5 28.99 7.02 28.62
C TYR A 5 29.44 8.48 28.67
N LEU A 6 29.78 9.05 27.51
CA LEU A 6 29.96 10.50 27.39
C LEU A 6 28.66 11.20 27.79
N ASN A 7 28.76 12.22 28.67
CA ASN A 7 27.64 13.00 29.21
C ASN A 7 26.68 12.25 30.16
N SER A 8 27.13 11.20 30.86
CA SER A 8 26.33 10.47 31.87
C SER A 8 25.61 11.39 32.86
N ASP A 9 26.28 12.45 33.29
CA ASP A 9 25.75 13.38 34.30
C ASP A 9 24.61 14.25 33.74
N LYS A 10 24.65 14.59 32.44
CA LYS A 10 23.60 15.36 31.76
C LYS A 10 22.40 14.50 31.33
N LEU A 11 22.62 13.21 31.11
CA LEU A 11 21.55 12.25 30.79
C LEU A 11 20.74 11.85 32.02
N ASN A 12 21.33 11.97 33.21
CA ASN A 12 20.69 11.71 34.49
C ASN A 12 20.09 12.97 35.16
N ASP A 13 20.28 14.15 34.56
CA ASP A 13 19.74 15.42 35.06
C ASP A 13 18.25 15.56 34.68
N SER A 14 17.39 15.70 35.70
CA SER A 14 15.94 15.87 35.54
C SER A 14 15.54 17.21 34.92
N GLY A 15 16.48 18.16 34.79
CA GLY A 15 16.28 19.45 34.14
C GLY A 15 16.44 19.46 32.61
N VAL A 16 16.94 18.36 32.02
CA VAL A 16 17.09 18.22 30.56
C VAL A 16 15.82 17.61 29.97
N GLY A 17 15.17 18.32 29.05
CA GLY A 17 13.95 17.82 28.40
C GLY A 17 14.24 16.58 27.54
N GLN A 18 13.34 15.60 27.52
CA GLN A 18 13.54 14.32 26.81
C GLN A 18 13.85 14.47 25.30
N TYR A 19 13.46 15.59 24.69
CA TYR A 19 13.68 15.90 23.26
C TYR A 19 14.73 16.98 23.02
N GLN A 20 15.51 17.37 24.03
CA GLN A 20 16.53 18.40 23.91
C GLN A 20 17.77 17.85 23.19
N LYS A 21 18.22 18.51 22.12
CA LYS A 21 19.41 18.10 21.38
C LYS A 21 20.69 18.31 22.19
N LEU A 22 21.33 17.22 22.59
CA LEU A 22 22.63 17.23 23.24
C LEU A 22 23.74 17.13 22.20
N LYS A 23 24.78 17.97 22.36
CA LYS A 23 25.97 17.89 21.52
C LYS A 23 26.96 16.92 22.14
N THR A 24 27.35 15.92 21.35
CA THR A 24 28.38 14.94 21.70
C THR A 24 29.40 14.89 20.57
N THR A 25 30.69 14.92 20.92
CA THR A 25 31.77 14.70 19.97
C THR A 25 32.06 13.20 19.91
N MET A 26 31.98 12.61 18.72
CA MET A 26 32.28 11.20 18.49
C MET A 26 33.26 11.06 17.33
N SER A 27 34.29 10.24 17.51
CA SER A 27 35.23 9.89 16.45
C SER A 27 34.74 8.65 15.70
N LEU A 28 34.58 8.76 14.39
CA LEU A 28 34.17 7.66 13.52
C LEU A 28 35.23 7.37 12.46
N ASN A 29 35.29 6.12 12.01
CA ASN A 29 36.16 5.72 10.90
C ASN A 29 35.70 6.34 9.57
N LYS A 30 36.66 6.56 8.66
CA LYS A 30 36.41 7.12 7.32
C LYS A 30 35.36 6.35 6.52
N ILE A 31 35.34 5.01 6.65
CA ILE A 31 34.36 4.15 5.98
C ILE A 31 32.96 4.41 6.52
N THR A 32 32.82 4.59 7.84
CA THR A 32 31.55 4.88 8.50
C THR A 32 30.99 6.23 8.07
N TYR A 33 31.85 7.26 7.93
CA TYR A 33 31.43 8.55 7.37
C TYR A 33 30.88 8.44 5.95
N LYS A 34 31.52 7.64 5.07
CA LYS A 34 31.00 7.40 3.72
C LYS A 34 29.64 6.72 3.74
N LYS A 35 29.45 5.70 4.59
CA LYS A 35 28.15 5.05 4.77
C LYS A 35 27.08 6.03 5.24
N LEU A 36 27.45 6.95 6.14
CA LEU A 36 26.56 7.98 6.63
C LEU A 36 26.08 8.93 5.53
N ASP A 37 27.00 9.38 4.68
CA ASP A 37 26.68 10.27 3.56
C ASP A 37 25.78 9.56 2.53
N ILE A 38 26.01 8.26 2.29
CA ILE A 38 25.13 7.44 1.46
C ILE A 38 23.73 7.35 2.07
N ILE A 39 23.62 7.04 3.38
CA ILE A 39 22.32 6.98 4.07
C ILE A 39 21.61 8.34 4.00
N ALA A 40 22.35 9.44 4.19
CA ALA A 40 21.79 10.78 4.11
C ALA A 40 21.22 11.08 2.71
N SER A 41 21.93 10.64 1.66
CA SER A 41 21.48 10.76 0.27
C SER A 41 20.24 9.92 -0.04
N LEU A 42 20.17 8.68 0.49
CA LEU A 42 19.05 7.76 0.27
C LEU A 42 17.77 8.22 0.99
N LEU A 43 17.90 8.86 2.15
CA LEU A 43 16.78 9.37 2.95
C LEU A 43 16.44 10.83 2.64
N GLU A 44 17.11 11.46 1.68
CA GLU A 44 16.97 12.89 1.33
C GLU A 44 17.10 13.86 2.53
N VAL A 45 17.89 13.48 3.54
CA VAL A 45 18.04 14.29 4.76
C VAL A 45 19.20 15.28 4.64
N LYS A 46 18.94 16.53 5.04
CA LYS A 46 19.89 17.65 4.89
C LYS A 46 21.05 17.64 5.90
N SER A 47 20.97 16.82 6.95
CA SER A 47 21.97 16.81 8.02
C SER A 47 22.45 15.40 8.33
N ARG A 48 23.77 15.26 8.43
CA ARG A 48 24.46 14.07 8.92
C ARG A 48 23.98 13.65 10.32
N ASN A 49 23.61 14.62 11.16
CA ASN A 49 23.06 14.32 12.49
C ASN A 49 21.71 13.61 12.38
N THR A 50 20.83 14.04 11.47
CA THR A 50 19.53 13.39 11.26
C THR A 50 19.70 11.96 10.71
N ALA A 51 20.67 11.77 9.80
CA ALA A 51 21.03 10.42 9.33
C ALA A 51 21.57 9.52 10.45
N LEU A 52 22.39 10.07 11.36
CA LEU A 52 22.90 9.37 12.55
C LEU A 52 21.76 8.99 13.51
N GLU A 53 20.88 9.92 13.86
CA GLU A 53 19.73 9.69 14.74
C GLU A 53 18.83 8.57 14.18
N ASN A 54 18.51 8.61 12.89
CA ASN A 54 17.72 7.57 12.22
C ASN A 54 18.41 6.20 12.24
N ALA A 55 19.73 6.16 12.00
CA ALA A 55 20.50 4.92 12.03
C ALA A 55 20.58 4.32 13.44
N ILE A 56 20.74 5.15 14.47
CA ILE A 56 20.74 4.73 15.88
C ILE A 56 19.37 4.18 16.26
N ASN A 57 18.28 4.88 15.93
CA ASN A 57 16.92 4.42 16.19
C ASN A 57 16.62 3.10 15.49
N PHE A 58 17.05 2.94 14.24
CA PHE A 58 16.92 1.70 13.48
C PHE A 58 17.65 0.53 14.17
N TYR A 59 18.92 0.72 14.52
CA TYR A 59 19.72 -0.33 15.14
C TYR A 59 19.26 -0.65 16.58
N PHE A 60 18.84 0.36 17.34
CA PHE A 60 18.21 0.18 18.64
C PHE A 60 16.94 -0.66 18.51
N SER A 61 16.04 -0.30 17.59
CA SER A 61 14.80 -1.05 17.32
C SER A 61 15.06 -2.49 16.86
N TYR A 62 16.12 -2.70 16.07
CA TYR A 62 16.58 -4.03 15.67
C TYR A 62 17.05 -4.86 16.88
N LEU A 63 17.85 -4.27 17.78
CA LEU A 63 18.38 -4.95 18.95
C LEU A 63 17.32 -5.24 20.03
N THR A 64 16.34 -4.36 20.20
CA THR A 64 15.27 -4.53 21.19
C THR A 64 14.20 -5.54 20.74
N ASN A 65 14.35 -6.15 19.56
CA ASN A 65 13.44 -7.15 18.97
C ASN A 65 11.99 -6.66 18.81
N THR A 66 11.75 -5.38 19.05
CA THR A 66 10.56 -4.64 18.66
C THR A 66 10.79 -4.24 17.21
N PHE A 67 10.62 -5.20 16.30
CA PHE A 67 10.32 -4.90 14.91
C PHE A 67 9.26 -3.81 14.94
N ASN A 68 9.64 -2.59 14.56
CA ASN A 68 8.76 -1.45 14.69
C ASN A 68 7.67 -1.59 13.61
N GLN A 69 6.61 -2.31 13.98
CA GLN A 69 5.44 -2.56 13.15
C GLN A 69 4.89 -1.23 12.63
N GLU A 70 5.05 -0.13 13.37
CA GLU A 70 4.65 1.21 12.91
C GLU A 70 5.45 1.73 11.71
N TYR A 71 6.78 1.58 11.64
CA TYR A 71 7.54 2.12 10.50
C TYR A 71 7.32 1.30 9.22
N LEU A 72 7.26 -0.03 9.34
CA LEU A 72 6.91 -0.90 8.24
C LEU A 72 5.45 -0.70 7.82
N CYS A 73 4.49 -0.65 8.75
CA CYS A 73 3.08 -0.42 8.41
C CYS A 73 2.83 0.97 7.83
N ASP A 74 3.50 2.02 8.31
CA ASP A 74 3.21 3.37 7.84
C ASP A 74 3.80 3.60 6.45
N VAL A 75 5.11 3.39 6.24
CA VAL A 75 5.72 3.66 4.93
C VAL A 75 5.28 2.62 3.87
N TYR A 76 5.27 1.34 4.21
CA TYR A 76 4.88 0.28 3.27
C TYR A 76 3.36 0.23 3.10
N GLY A 77 2.58 0.40 4.18
CA GLY A 77 1.12 0.44 4.10
C GLY A 77 0.60 1.67 3.36
N ASN A 78 1.19 2.84 3.55
CA ASN A 78 0.82 4.03 2.76
C ASN A 78 1.16 3.85 1.28
N LYS A 79 2.32 3.25 0.96
CA LYS A 79 2.67 2.93 -0.43
C LYS A 79 1.69 1.90 -1.02
N MET A 80 1.40 0.81 -0.32
CA MET A 80 0.42 -0.19 -0.77
C MET A 80 -0.97 0.41 -0.92
N ALA A 81 -1.44 1.24 0.02
CA ALA A 81 -2.73 1.91 -0.07
C ALA A 81 -2.79 2.86 -1.27
N SER A 82 -1.69 3.59 -1.55
CA SER A 82 -1.55 4.43 -2.74
C SER A 82 -1.62 3.62 -4.04
N GLU A 83 -0.88 2.51 -4.13
CA GLU A 83 -0.91 1.63 -5.30
C GLU A 83 -2.30 0.98 -5.49
N ILE A 84 -2.93 0.51 -4.41
CA ILE A 84 -4.30 -0.03 -4.45
C ILE A 84 -5.29 1.05 -4.90
N LYS A 85 -5.11 2.30 -4.46
CA LYS A 85 -5.95 3.41 -4.88
C LYS A 85 -5.78 3.69 -6.38
N ILE A 86 -4.55 3.75 -6.88
CA ILE A 86 -4.25 3.92 -8.31
C ILE A 86 -4.85 2.77 -9.13
N LEU A 87 -4.70 1.53 -8.66
CA LEU A 87 -5.30 0.36 -9.28
C LEU A 87 -6.82 0.42 -9.27
N SER A 88 -7.42 0.84 -8.16
CA SER A 88 -8.87 0.99 -8.02
C SER A 88 -9.41 2.08 -8.95
N ASP A 89 -8.73 3.23 -9.05
CA ASP A 89 -9.09 4.31 -9.96
C ASP A 89 -8.98 3.85 -11.43
N ARG A 90 -7.93 3.09 -11.77
CA ARG A 90 -7.76 2.52 -13.11
C ARG A 90 -8.83 1.48 -13.40
N LEU A 91 -9.15 0.61 -12.44
CA LEU A 91 -10.20 -0.40 -12.55
C LEU A 91 -11.57 0.26 -12.72
N ALA A 92 -11.87 1.31 -11.96
CA ALA A 92 -13.12 2.07 -12.09
C ALA A 92 -13.26 2.69 -13.49
N LYS A 93 -12.20 3.28 -14.04
CA LYS A 93 -12.19 3.80 -15.42
C LYS A 93 -12.40 2.70 -16.46
N LEU A 94 -11.75 1.55 -16.29
CA LEU A 94 -11.92 0.41 -17.20
C LEU A 94 -13.33 -0.19 -17.10
N GLN A 95 -13.87 -0.34 -15.89
CA GLN A 95 -15.24 -0.79 -15.64
C GLN A 95 -16.25 0.16 -16.28
N PHE A 96 -16.05 1.48 -16.18
CA PHE A 96 -16.90 2.45 -16.85
C PHE A 96 -16.88 2.28 -18.38
N LYS A 97 -15.68 2.17 -18.98
CA LYS A 97 -15.55 1.94 -20.43
C LYS A 97 -16.23 0.64 -20.85
N ASN A 98 -15.99 -0.44 -20.13
CA ASN A 98 -16.65 -1.72 -20.39
C ASN A 98 -18.17 -1.63 -20.26
N ALA A 99 -18.69 -0.90 -19.27
CA ALA A 99 -20.12 -0.69 -19.12
C ALA A 99 -20.73 0.07 -20.32
N VAL A 100 -20.03 1.08 -20.85
CA VAL A 100 -20.44 1.80 -22.07
C VAL A 100 -20.48 0.86 -23.27
N GLU A 101 -19.43 0.06 -23.49
CA GLU A 101 -19.39 -0.91 -24.59
C GLU A 101 -20.50 -1.98 -24.45
N ILE A 102 -20.78 -2.46 -23.23
CA ILE A 102 -21.87 -3.40 -22.97
C ILE A 102 -23.24 -2.78 -23.24
N ASP A 103 -23.48 -1.51 -22.87
CA ASP A 103 -24.73 -0.81 -23.18
C ASP A 103 -24.91 -0.66 -24.70
N MET A 104 -23.84 -0.28 -25.42
CA MET A 104 -23.85 -0.20 -26.88
C MET A 104 -24.16 -1.55 -27.52
N LEU A 105 -23.46 -2.62 -27.13
CA LEU A 105 -23.72 -3.98 -27.62
C LEU A 105 -25.15 -4.44 -27.31
N THR A 106 -25.65 -4.15 -26.11
CA THR A 106 -27.02 -4.50 -25.71
C THR A 106 -28.05 -3.81 -26.62
N ARG A 107 -27.85 -2.53 -26.94
CA ARG A 107 -28.73 -1.79 -27.85
C ARG A 107 -28.65 -2.31 -29.28
N ILE A 108 -27.45 -2.64 -29.77
CA ILE A 108 -27.25 -3.21 -31.10
C ILE A 108 -28.01 -4.54 -31.21
N VAL A 109 -27.83 -5.45 -30.25
CA VAL A 109 -28.49 -6.76 -30.23
C VAL A 109 -30.00 -6.64 -30.05
N ALA A 110 -30.47 -5.74 -29.17
CA ALA A 110 -31.90 -5.53 -28.98
C ALA A 110 -32.59 -4.99 -30.25
N ASN A 111 -31.89 -4.16 -31.02
CA ASN A 111 -32.36 -3.66 -32.30
C ASN A 111 -32.35 -4.76 -33.38
N ASP A 112 -31.27 -5.53 -33.48
CA ASP A 112 -31.11 -6.61 -34.47
C ASP A 112 -32.10 -7.76 -34.26
N LEU A 113 -32.37 -8.12 -33.00
CA LEU A 113 -33.26 -9.22 -32.62
C LEU A 113 -34.70 -8.78 -32.32
N GLU A 114 -35.03 -7.48 -32.50
CA GLU A 114 -36.33 -6.88 -32.15
C GLU A 114 -36.87 -7.34 -30.78
N MET A 115 -35.98 -7.39 -29.79
CA MET A 115 -36.28 -8.05 -28.52
C MET A 115 -37.29 -7.24 -27.71
N GLY A 116 -38.44 -7.86 -27.45
CA GLY A 116 -39.44 -7.35 -26.52
C GLY A 116 -38.94 -7.34 -25.06
N LYS A 117 -39.48 -6.41 -24.27
CA LYS A 117 -39.15 -6.25 -22.85
C LYS A 117 -39.38 -7.52 -22.02
N GLU A 118 -40.45 -8.26 -22.31
CA GLU A 118 -40.79 -9.49 -21.58
C GLU A 118 -39.73 -10.58 -21.78
N THR A 119 -39.28 -10.77 -23.02
CA THR A 119 -38.20 -11.71 -23.34
C THR A 119 -36.91 -11.30 -22.64
N TYR A 120 -36.56 -10.01 -22.67
CA TYR A 120 -35.39 -9.50 -21.95
C TYR A 120 -35.43 -9.79 -20.45
N ASP A 121 -36.57 -9.55 -19.79
CA ASP A 121 -36.72 -9.77 -18.35
C ASP A 121 -36.60 -11.26 -17.97
N LYS A 122 -37.11 -12.17 -18.82
CA LYS A 122 -36.92 -13.63 -18.67
C LYS A 122 -35.45 -14.01 -18.81
N LEU A 123 -34.77 -13.51 -19.85
CA LEU A 123 -33.34 -13.74 -20.09
C LEU A 123 -32.50 -13.27 -18.92
N ARG A 124 -32.78 -12.06 -18.42
CA ARG A 124 -32.08 -11.45 -17.30
C ARG A 124 -32.23 -12.26 -16.01
N LYS A 125 -33.44 -12.77 -15.71
CA LYS A 125 -33.67 -13.63 -14.54
C LYS A 125 -32.84 -14.91 -14.63
N ALA A 126 -32.93 -15.63 -15.74
CA ALA A 126 -32.16 -16.86 -15.95
C ALA A 126 -30.64 -16.61 -15.86
N ALA A 127 -30.15 -15.49 -16.41
CA ALA A 127 -28.74 -15.11 -16.28
C ALA A 127 -28.34 -14.84 -14.82
N ILE A 128 -29.17 -14.14 -14.04
CA ILE A 128 -28.93 -13.89 -12.60
C ILE A 128 -28.89 -15.21 -11.82
N ASP A 129 -29.82 -16.12 -12.09
CA ASP A 129 -29.93 -17.39 -11.39
C ASP A 129 -28.76 -18.33 -11.75
N CYS A 130 -28.32 -18.33 -13.01
CA CYS A 130 -27.11 -19.02 -13.45
C CYS A 130 -25.87 -18.50 -12.69
N VAL A 131 -25.66 -17.18 -12.65
CA VAL A 131 -24.52 -16.57 -11.95
C VAL A 131 -24.54 -16.86 -10.44
N LYS A 132 -25.72 -16.86 -9.81
CA LYS A 132 -25.88 -17.18 -8.39
C LYS A 132 -25.56 -18.64 -8.08
N THR A 133 -26.03 -19.56 -8.92
CA THR A 133 -25.80 -20.99 -8.72
C THR A 133 -24.36 -21.40 -9.04
N SER A 134 -23.70 -20.71 -9.98
CA SER A 134 -22.33 -20.99 -10.42
C SER A 134 -21.24 -20.21 -9.68
N ASN A 135 -21.57 -19.46 -8.61
CA ASN A 135 -20.67 -18.57 -7.88
C ASN A 135 -19.88 -17.60 -8.79
N GLY A 136 -20.52 -17.06 -9.82
CA GLY A 136 -19.89 -16.12 -10.76
C GLY A 136 -19.19 -16.77 -11.94
N THR A 137 -19.21 -18.09 -12.07
CA THR A 137 -18.61 -18.79 -13.23
C THR A 137 -19.62 -18.84 -14.37
N ILE A 138 -19.33 -18.18 -15.49
CA ILE A 138 -20.23 -18.18 -16.65
C ILE A 138 -19.60 -19.04 -17.75
N ASN A 139 -20.28 -20.13 -18.11
CA ASN A 139 -19.90 -20.99 -19.23
C ASN A 139 -20.89 -20.83 -20.38
N LEU A 140 -20.38 -20.54 -21.57
CA LEU A 140 -21.18 -20.32 -22.77
C LEU A 140 -22.00 -21.55 -23.17
N TYR A 141 -21.43 -22.76 -23.06
CA TYR A 141 -22.12 -23.99 -23.42
C TYR A 141 -23.28 -24.29 -22.46
N ASP A 142 -23.09 -24.01 -21.17
CA ASP A 142 -24.13 -24.20 -20.17
C ASP A 142 -25.24 -23.14 -20.35
N ALA A 143 -24.88 -21.90 -20.70
CA ALA A 143 -25.83 -20.83 -20.98
C ALA A 143 -26.63 -21.06 -22.27
N ALA A 144 -26.04 -21.67 -23.31
CA ALA A 144 -26.72 -22.00 -24.56
C ALA A 144 -27.70 -23.18 -24.41
N ASN A 145 -27.40 -24.13 -23.52
CA ASN A 145 -28.22 -25.32 -23.28
C ASN A 145 -29.30 -25.11 -22.20
N SER A 146 -29.18 -24.06 -21.40
CA SER A 146 -30.20 -23.67 -20.41
C SER A 146 -31.35 -22.96 -21.12
N GLN A 147 -32.39 -23.70 -21.52
CA GLN A 147 -33.60 -23.11 -22.10
C GLN A 147 -34.32 -22.19 -21.11
N TYR A 148 -34.83 -21.06 -21.63
CA TYR A 148 -35.70 -20.11 -20.91
C TYR A 148 -37.09 -20.67 -20.65
#